data_AF-X0SSS5-F1
#
_entry.id   AF-X0SSS5-F1
#
_cell.length_a   1.000
_cell.length_b   1.000
_cell.length_c   1.000
_cell.angle_alpha   90.00
_cell.angle_beta   90.00
_cell.angle_gamma   90.00
#
_symmetry.space_group_name_H-M   'P 1'
#
loop_
_entity.id
_entity.type
_entity.pdbx_description
1 polymer ?
#
loop_
_entity_poly.entity_id
_entity_poly.type
_entity_poly.pdbx_seq_one_letter_code
_entity_poly.pdbx_strand_id
1 'polypeptide(L)'
;SFIADGYHIPYYTLRAVIRAKGKERSILVSDLAHLSGFPEGEYNKNGLTVVLKDGGLWVKSEGTNLLSGAIKTLNEGCEYLAVHAGFTIEEALVLASLNPARYMGAEHKTQLYPGYKGPLVLFSWKDKKLIIKEVHNCHG
;
A
#
# COMPACT_ATOMS: atom_id res chain seq x y z
N SER A 1 4.83 -2.38 -10.13
CA SER A 1 3.99 -2.20 -8.92
C SER A 1 3.47 -0.77 -8.92
N PHE A 2 2.58 -0.41 -8.00
CA PHE A 2 2.01 0.93 -7.87
C PHE A 2 1.96 1.34 -6.41
N ILE A 3 2.25 2.62 -6.14
CA ILE A 3 2.03 3.27 -4.84
C ILE A 3 0.71 4.03 -4.94
N ALA A 4 -0.26 3.64 -4.13
CA ALA A 4 -1.63 4.17 -4.18
C ALA A 4 -1.90 5.15 -3.03
N ASP A 5 -1.10 6.21 -2.93
CA ASP A 5 -1.20 7.19 -1.85
C ASP A 5 -1.81 8.54 -2.29
N GLY A 6 -1.96 8.74 -3.60
CA GLY A 6 -2.42 9.99 -4.21
C GLY A 6 -1.35 11.05 -4.42
N TYR A 7 -0.11 10.80 -3.96
CA TYR A 7 1.04 11.68 -4.20
C TYR A 7 1.89 11.16 -5.35
N HIS A 8 2.20 9.86 -5.35
CA HIS A 8 3.02 9.24 -6.39
C HIS A 8 2.25 9.10 -7.70
N ILE A 9 0.99 8.66 -7.62
CA ILE A 9 0.14 8.44 -8.79
C ILE A 9 -1.28 8.92 -8.45
N PRO A 10 -1.84 9.88 -9.21
CA PRO A 10 -3.21 10.32 -8.99
C PRO A 10 -4.21 9.21 -9.33
N TYR A 11 -5.37 9.22 -8.68
CA TYR A 11 -6.34 8.10 -8.76
C TYR A 11 -6.80 7.77 -10.19
N TYR A 12 -6.93 8.78 -11.05
CA TYR A 12 -7.35 8.58 -12.44
C TYR A 12 -6.28 7.86 -13.26
N THR A 13 -5.01 8.15 -13.00
CA THR A 13 -3.88 7.44 -13.62
C THR A 13 -3.77 6.01 -13.10
N LEU A 14 -3.92 5.79 -11.78
CA LEU A 14 -3.99 4.43 -11.22
C LEU A 14 -5.11 3.61 -11.88
N ARG A 15 -6.30 4.18 -11.99
CA ARG A 15 -7.45 3.54 -12.66
C ARG A 15 -7.11 3.15 -14.09
N ALA A 16 -6.58 4.07 -14.89
CA ALA A 16 -6.26 3.83 -16.28
C ALA A 16 -5.18 2.74 -16.42
N VAL A 17 -4.08 2.86 -15.67
CA VAL A 17 -2.93 1.97 -15.79
C VAL A 17 -3.23 0.58 -15.25
N ILE A 18 -3.94 0.44 -14.13
CA ILE A 18 -4.33 -0.89 -13.60
C ILE A 18 -5.29 -1.59 -14.57
N ARG A 19 -6.24 -0.86 -15.18
CA ARG A 19 -7.14 -1.44 -16.19
C ARG A 19 -6.40 -1.86 -17.46
N ALA A 20 -5.47 -1.03 -17.94
CA ALA A 20 -4.65 -1.35 -19.12
C ALA A 20 -3.70 -2.53 -18.86
N LYS A 21 -3.03 -2.56 -17.70
CA LYS A 21 -2.12 -3.65 -17.31
C LYS A 21 -2.86 -4.94 -16.99
N GLY A 22 -4.09 -4.83 -16.50
CA GLY A 22 -4.87 -5.93 -15.94
C GLY A 22 -4.59 -6.12 -14.46
N LYS A 23 -5.64 -6.42 -13.69
CA LYS A 23 -5.58 -6.61 -12.24
C LYS A 23 -4.59 -7.70 -11.83
N GLU A 24 -4.63 -8.84 -12.51
CA GLU A 24 -3.76 -10.01 -12.23
C GLU A 24 -2.25 -9.72 -12.35
N ARG A 25 -1.87 -8.71 -13.15
CA ARG A 25 -0.46 -8.30 -13.35
C ARG A 25 -0.08 -7.06 -12.55
N SER A 26 -1.01 -6.55 -11.74
CA SER A 26 -0.84 -5.33 -10.96
C SER A 26 -0.51 -5.68 -9.52
N ILE A 27 0.50 -5.03 -8.95
CA ILE A 27 0.95 -5.24 -7.57
C ILE A 27 0.89 -3.90 -6.86
N LEU A 28 0.23 -3.86 -5.71
CA LEU A 28 0.22 -2.72 -4.82
C LEU A 28 1.41 -2.81 -3.85
N VAL A 29 2.13 -1.70 -3.68
CA VAL A 29 3.20 -1.58 -2.69
C VAL A 29 3.01 -0.30 -1.89
N SER A 30 3.49 -0.27 -0.66
CA SER A 30 3.46 0.95 0.14
C SER A 30 4.62 1.89 -0.21
N ASP A 31 5.82 1.35 -0.47
CA ASP A 31 7.07 2.12 -0.48
C ASP A 31 7.25 2.98 0.79
N LEU A 32 6.83 2.39 1.92
CA LEU A 32 6.72 3.07 3.20
C LEU A 32 8.11 3.45 3.73
N ALA A 33 8.33 4.75 3.95
CA ALA A 33 9.50 5.25 4.63
C ALA A 33 9.43 4.96 6.15
N HIS A 34 10.60 4.77 6.78
CA HIS A 34 10.69 4.59 8.24
C HIS A 34 10.20 5.80 9.06
N LEU A 35 10.02 6.96 8.40
CA LEU A 35 9.43 8.18 8.99
C LEU A 35 7.90 8.14 9.03
N SER A 36 7.26 7.09 8.49
CA SER A 36 5.81 6.91 8.61
C SER A 36 5.37 6.88 10.08
N GLY A 37 4.32 7.64 10.38
CA GLY A 37 3.78 7.76 11.75
C GLY A 37 4.50 8.77 12.65
N PHE A 38 5.55 9.43 12.17
CA PHE A 38 6.17 10.54 12.89
C PHE A 38 5.30 11.80 12.75
N PRO A 39 5.39 12.77 13.68
CA PRO A 39 4.78 14.09 13.51
C PRO A 39 5.33 14.80 12.28
N GLU A 40 4.57 15.74 11.71
CA GLU A 40 5.09 16.59 10.64
C GLU A 40 6.34 17.35 11.08
N GLY A 41 7.30 17.50 10.17
CA GLY A 41 8.58 18.09 10.50
C GLY A 41 9.67 17.83 9.47
N GLU A 42 10.88 18.28 9.80
CA GLU A 42 12.08 18.12 8.98
C GLU A 42 12.98 17.04 9.58
N TYR A 43 13.48 16.14 8.74
CA TYR A 43 14.25 14.98 9.13
C TYR A 43 15.45 14.79 8.21
N ASN A 44 16.47 14.06 8.69
CA ASN A 44 17.52 13.54 7.83
C ASN A 44 17.16 12.10 7.41
N LYS A 45 17.17 11.84 6.10
CA LYS A 45 16.98 10.51 5.53
C LYS A 45 18.05 10.26 4.47
N ASN A 46 18.94 9.30 4.74
CA ASN A 46 20.03 8.91 3.83
C ASN A 46 20.91 10.10 3.39
N GLY A 47 21.21 11.03 4.31
CA GLY A 47 22.01 12.22 4.01
C GLY A 47 21.26 13.34 3.30
N LEU A 48 19.98 13.15 2.96
CA LEU A 48 19.11 14.19 2.44
C LEU A 48 18.26 14.80 3.56
N THR A 49 18.04 16.10 3.48
CA THR A 49 17.02 16.76 4.30
C THR A 49 15.66 16.52 3.66
N VAL A 50 14.72 15.97 4.42
CA VAL A 50 13.37 15.67 3.97
C VAL A 50 12.33 16.33 4.87
N VAL A 51 11.18 16.68 4.31
CA VAL A 51 10.07 17.31 5.01
C VAL A 51 8.87 16.38 4.95
N LEU A 52 8.41 15.94 6.13
CA LEU A 52 7.14 15.25 6.30
C LEU A 52 6.06 16.30 6.50
N LYS A 53 5.14 16.41 5.53
CA LYS A 53 4.07 17.41 5.57
C LYS A 53 2.90 17.04 4.67
N ASP A 54 1.70 17.37 5.12
CA ASP A 54 0.45 17.25 4.38
C ASP A 54 0.24 15.83 3.84
N GLY A 55 0.63 14.82 4.61
CA GLY A 55 0.51 13.41 4.23
C GLY A 55 1.50 12.89 3.18
N GLY A 56 2.54 13.67 2.85
CA GLY A 56 3.62 13.28 1.93
C GLY A 56 5.02 13.48 2.53
N LEU A 57 6.03 12.88 1.90
CA LEU A 57 7.43 12.99 2.31
C LEU A 57 8.28 13.53 1.16
N TRP A 58 8.84 14.72 1.34
CA TRP A 58 9.45 15.50 0.27
C TRP A 58 10.92 15.71 0.52
N VAL A 59 11.75 15.68 -0.52
CA VAL A 59 13.13 16.16 -0.42
C VAL A 59 13.11 17.68 -0.31
N LYS A 60 13.80 18.23 0.69
CA LYS A 60 13.98 19.67 0.82
C LYS A 60 15.03 20.14 -0.18
N SER A 61 14.57 20.63 -1.32
CA SER A 61 15.42 21.21 -2.38
C SER A 61 14.74 22.41 -3.02
N GLU A 62 15.53 23.36 -3.52
CA GLU A 62 15.01 24.54 -4.19
C GLU A 62 14.28 24.17 -5.48
N GLY A 63 13.01 24.57 -5.59
CA GLY A 63 12.23 24.51 -6.83
C GLY A 63 11.75 23.12 -7.27
N THR A 64 11.95 22.06 -6.47
CA THR A 64 11.50 20.71 -6.85
C THR A 64 10.70 20.03 -5.73
N ASN A 65 9.50 19.55 -6.07
CA ASN A 65 8.67 18.73 -5.19
C ASN A 65 8.95 17.24 -5.42
N LEU A 66 10.13 16.79 -5.04
CA LEU A 66 10.54 15.40 -5.18
C LEU A 66 10.08 14.59 -3.97
N LEU A 67 9.41 13.46 -4.22
CA LEU A 67 9.03 12.51 -3.17
C LEU A 67 10.25 11.69 -2.70
N SER A 68 10.30 11.38 -1.41
CA SER A 68 11.34 10.53 -0.79
C SER A 68 10.75 9.24 -0.22
N GLY A 69 9.93 8.55 -1.01
CA GLY A 69 9.12 7.41 -0.60
C GLY A 69 7.73 7.85 -0.12
N ALA A 70 6.94 6.91 0.40
CA ALA A 70 5.60 7.15 0.89
C ALA A 70 5.51 7.10 2.42
N ILE A 71 4.40 7.59 2.96
CA ILE A 71 4.10 7.55 4.40
C ILE A 71 2.74 6.91 4.71
N LYS A 72 2.00 6.50 3.67
CA LYS A 72 0.74 5.78 3.82
C LYS A 72 0.98 4.28 3.81
N THR A 73 0.36 3.61 4.77
CA THR A 73 0.43 2.15 4.94
C THR A 73 -0.20 1.41 3.76
N LEU A 74 0.11 0.12 3.62
CA LEU A 74 -0.42 -0.70 2.52
C LEU A 74 -1.95 -0.83 2.57
N ASN A 75 -2.55 -0.90 3.77
CA ASN A 75 -4.00 -0.89 3.93
C ASN A 75 -4.58 0.45 3.47
N GLU A 76 -4.00 1.59 3.81
CA GLU A 76 -4.44 2.90 3.29
C GLU A 76 -4.34 2.97 1.75
N GLY A 77 -3.34 2.33 1.16
CA GLY A 77 -3.26 2.18 -0.30
C GLY A 77 -4.43 1.36 -0.88
N CYS A 78 -4.87 0.31 -0.17
CA CYS A 78 -6.04 -0.47 -0.55
C CYS A 78 -7.33 0.35 -0.44
N GLU A 79 -7.48 1.11 0.66
CA GLU A 79 -8.58 2.07 0.84
C GLU A 79 -8.61 3.08 -0.30
N TYR A 80 -7.45 3.65 -0.67
CA TYR A 80 -7.37 4.66 -1.72
C TYR A 80 -7.84 4.14 -3.08
N LEU A 81 -7.45 2.92 -3.45
CA LEU A 81 -7.95 2.28 -4.67
C LEU A 81 -9.47 2.04 -4.60
N ALA A 82 -9.96 1.55 -3.47
CA ALA A 82 -11.37 1.24 -3.27
C ALA A 82 -12.26 2.49 -3.29
N VAL A 83 -11.78 3.59 -2.72
CA VAL A 83 -12.56 4.83 -2.56
C VAL A 83 -12.47 5.73 -3.79
N HIS A 84 -11.31 5.84 -4.43
CA HIS A 84 -11.05 6.86 -5.44
C HIS A 84 -10.82 6.28 -6.84
N ALA A 85 -10.13 5.13 -6.95
CA ALA A 85 -9.73 4.59 -8.24
C ALA A 85 -10.79 3.70 -8.90
N GLY A 86 -11.89 3.39 -8.21
CA GLY A 86 -13.03 2.63 -8.76
C GLY A 86 -12.79 1.13 -8.83
N PHE A 87 -12.03 0.61 -7.85
CA PHE A 87 -11.90 -0.81 -7.57
C PHE A 87 -12.70 -1.15 -6.30
N THR A 88 -12.94 -2.43 -6.08
CA THR A 88 -13.47 -2.96 -4.81
C THR A 88 -12.34 -3.16 -3.79
N ILE A 89 -12.67 -3.31 -2.51
CA ILE A 89 -11.66 -3.60 -1.49
C ILE A 89 -11.03 -4.98 -1.71
N GLU A 90 -11.81 -5.95 -2.17
CA GLU A 90 -11.37 -7.31 -2.51
C GLU A 90 -10.35 -7.29 -3.65
N GLU A 91 -10.60 -6.52 -4.71
CA GLU A 91 -9.63 -6.35 -5.80
C GLU A 91 -8.34 -5.69 -5.30
N ALA A 92 -8.45 -4.64 -4.47
CA ALA A 92 -7.29 -3.98 -3.91
C ALA A 92 -6.44 -4.93 -3.04
N LEU A 93 -7.09 -5.79 -2.25
CA LEU A 93 -6.43 -6.81 -1.43
C LEU A 93 -5.75 -7.90 -2.27
N VAL A 94 -6.33 -8.29 -3.41
CA VAL A 94 -5.68 -9.19 -4.38
C VAL A 94 -4.39 -8.57 -4.92
N LEU A 95 -4.43 -7.27 -5.27
CA LEU A 95 -3.25 -6.53 -5.71
C LEU A 95 -2.16 -6.43 -4.62
N ALA A 96 -2.55 -6.41 -3.35
CA ALA A 96 -1.66 -6.26 -2.20
C ALA A 96 -1.14 -7.58 -1.60
N SER A 97 -1.77 -8.73 -1.89
CA SER A 97 -1.43 -10.03 -1.29
C SER A 97 -1.19 -11.13 -2.32
N LEU A 98 -2.23 -11.58 -3.03
CA LEU A 98 -2.16 -12.70 -3.97
C LEU A 98 -1.21 -12.42 -5.15
N ASN A 99 -1.27 -11.22 -5.73
CA ASN A 99 -0.44 -10.86 -6.88
C ASN A 99 1.06 -10.80 -6.57
N PRO A 100 1.53 -10.14 -5.48
CA PRO A 100 2.94 -10.25 -5.10
C PRO A 100 3.32 -11.68 -4.71
N ALA A 101 2.44 -12.45 -4.08
CA ALA A 101 2.72 -13.87 -3.77
C ALA A 101 2.93 -14.70 -5.03
N ARG A 102 2.08 -14.56 -6.06
CA ARG A 102 2.26 -15.20 -7.37
C ARG A 102 3.57 -14.79 -8.03
N TYR A 103 3.89 -13.50 -8.02
CA TYR A 103 5.14 -12.98 -8.58
C TYR A 103 6.38 -13.60 -7.91
N MET A 104 6.31 -13.87 -6.60
CA MET A 104 7.39 -14.50 -5.83
C MET A 104 7.35 -16.04 -5.82
N GLY A 105 6.41 -16.69 -6.52
CA GLY A 105 6.23 -18.15 -6.43
C GLY A 105 5.75 -18.65 -5.05
N ALA A 106 5.13 -17.76 -4.27
CA ALA A 106 4.68 -18.01 -2.90
C ALA A 106 3.14 -18.04 -2.76
N GLU A 107 2.40 -18.25 -3.85
CA GLU A 107 0.93 -18.25 -3.89
C GLU A 107 0.28 -19.23 -2.91
N HIS A 108 0.93 -20.36 -2.62
CA HIS A 108 0.51 -21.33 -1.61
C HIS A 108 0.35 -20.70 -0.21
N LYS A 109 1.06 -19.60 0.07
CA LYS A 109 0.93 -18.84 1.34
C LYS A 109 -0.31 -17.94 1.39
N THR A 110 -1.12 -17.88 0.34
CA THR A 110 -2.32 -17.02 0.29
C THR A 110 -3.63 -17.80 0.22
N GLN A 111 -3.55 -19.13 0.24
CA GLN A 111 -4.70 -20.03 0.20
C GLN A 111 -5.26 -20.23 1.61
N LEU A 112 -6.58 -20.24 1.76
CA LEU A 112 -7.26 -20.53 3.02
C LEU A 112 -7.93 -21.89 2.94
N TYR A 113 -7.51 -22.81 3.80
CA TYR A 113 -8.06 -24.16 3.91
C TYR A 113 -7.87 -24.68 5.35
N PRO A 114 -8.68 -25.64 5.82
CA PRO A 114 -8.50 -26.24 7.14
C PRO A 114 -7.07 -26.79 7.31
N GLY A 115 -6.39 -26.40 8.39
CA GLY A 115 -4.99 -26.78 8.64
C GLY A 115 -3.94 -25.90 7.93
N TYR A 116 -4.35 -24.81 7.28
CA TYR A 116 -3.43 -23.81 6.73
C TYR A 116 -2.46 -23.30 7.81
N LYS A 117 -1.19 -23.15 7.43
CA LYS A 117 -0.12 -22.62 8.27
C LYS A 117 0.47 -21.38 7.60
N GLY A 118 0.31 -20.23 8.24
CA GLY A 118 0.82 -18.97 7.72
C GLY A 118 0.11 -17.74 8.28
N PRO A 119 0.47 -16.55 7.77
CA PRO A 119 -0.05 -15.29 8.25
C PRO A 119 -1.50 -15.07 7.83
N LEU A 120 -2.35 -14.69 8.78
CA LEU A 120 -3.73 -14.28 8.54
C LEU A 120 -3.97 -12.90 9.17
N VAL A 121 -4.81 -12.11 8.52
CA VAL A 121 -5.28 -10.83 9.04
C VAL A 121 -6.79 -10.84 9.05
N LEU A 122 -7.38 -10.70 10.23
CA LEU A 122 -8.80 -10.43 10.38
C LEU A 122 -8.98 -8.92 10.37
N PHE A 123 -9.89 -8.42 9.52
CA PHE A 123 -10.18 -6.99 9.42
C PHE A 123 -11.67 -6.75 9.20
N SER A 124 -12.12 -5.53 9.46
CA SER A 124 -13.44 -5.05 9.04
C SER A 124 -13.31 -3.97 7.98
N TRP A 125 -14.17 -4.02 6.96
CA TRP A 125 -14.37 -2.94 6.00
C TRP A 125 -15.66 -2.19 6.34
N LYS A 126 -15.55 -0.99 6.90
CA LYS A 126 -16.70 -0.16 7.29
C LYS A 126 -16.37 1.31 7.08
N ASP A 127 -17.34 2.09 6.62
CA ASP A 127 -17.18 3.54 6.42
C ASP A 127 -15.95 3.89 5.57
N LYS A 128 -15.69 3.07 4.55
CA LYS A 128 -14.53 3.19 3.65
C LYS A 128 -13.16 3.05 4.34
N LYS A 129 -13.12 2.38 5.49
CA LYS A 129 -11.92 2.10 6.27
C LYS A 129 -11.70 0.60 6.48
N LEU A 130 -10.46 0.16 6.25
CA LEU A 130 -9.98 -1.18 6.57
C LEU A 130 -9.34 -1.13 7.95
N ILE A 131 -10.04 -1.71 8.92
CA ILE A 131 -9.61 -1.73 10.32
C ILE A 131 -9.16 -3.14 10.65
N ILE A 132 -7.85 -3.31 10.84
CA ILE A 132 -7.27 -4.56 11.32
C ILE A 132 -7.80 -4.85 12.72
N LYS A 133 -8.31 -6.06 12.92
CA LYS A 133 -8.82 -6.56 14.20
C LYS A 133 -7.79 -7.46 14.86
N GLU A 134 -7.28 -8.44 14.11
CA GLU A 134 -6.35 -9.44 14.62
C GLU A 134 -5.32 -9.81 13.54
N VAL A 135 -4.12 -10.16 13.98
CA VAL A 135 -3.05 -10.70 13.13
C VAL A 135 -2.62 -12.02 13.74
N HIS A 136 -2.72 -13.08 12.95
CA HIS A 136 -2.35 -14.43 13.38
C HIS A 136 -1.20 -14.94 12.55
N ASN A 137 -0.37 -15.76 13.18
CA ASN A 137 0.57 -16.62 12.48
C ASN A 137 0.26 -18.06 12.90
N CYS A 138 -0.46 -18.79 12.04
CA CYS A 138 -0.93 -20.13 12.36
C CYS A 138 0.25 -21.10 12.27
N HIS A 139 0.76 -21.55 13.42
CA HIS A 139 1.92 -22.46 13.50
C HIS A 139 1.57 -23.95 13.62
N GLY A 140 0.28 -24.28 13.80
CA GLY A 140 -0.20 -25.65 14.03
C GLY A 140 -0.12 -26.05 15.49
#